data_AF-A0A3B9EDL7-F1
#
_entry.id   AF-A0A3B9EDL7-F1
#
_cell.length_a   1.000
_cell.length_b   1.000
_cell.length_c   1.000
_cell.angle_alpha   90.00
_cell.angle_beta   90.00
_cell.angle_gamma   90.00
#
_symmetry.space_group_name_H-M   'P 1'
#
loop_
_entity.id
_entity.type
_entity.pdbx_description
1 polymer ?
#
loop_
_entity_poly.entity_id
_entity_poly.type
_entity_poly.pdbx_seq_one_letter_code
_entity_poly.pdbx_strand_id
1 'polypeptide(L)'
;MRFPHLPDWTIYAAVIGVILIASLNRGERADAPHDLPEDETAGPLLGPITPFDPSVTVDTSDEHEPVSGTAFSIAGDGRWITARHVVEGCRKPALVIDKTRALAADVRLAARADVALLLT
;
A
#
# COMPACT_ATOMS: atom_id res chain seq x y z
N MET A 1 29.82 7.46 -48.41
CA MET A 1 28.61 7.72 -47.59
C MET A 1 29.03 7.67 -46.13
N ARG A 2 29.02 8.80 -45.42
CA ARG A 2 29.45 8.88 -44.02
C ARG A 2 28.24 8.58 -43.13
N PHE A 3 28.16 7.36 -42.60
CA PHE A 3 27.12 6.99 -41.64
C PHE A 3 27.26 7.91 -40.41
N PRO A 4 26.20 8.65 -40.02
CA PRO A 4 26.26 9.45 -38.81
C PRO A 4 26.39 8.50 -37.62
N HIS A 5 27.45 8.69 -36.82
CA HIS A 5 27.63 7.98 -35.57
C HIS A 5 26.44 8.34 -34.67
N LEU A 6 25.57 7.37 -34.43
CA LEU A 6 24.47 7.53 -33.48
C LEU A 6 25.10 7.81 -32.11
N PRO A 7 24.81 8.96 -31.49
CA PRO A 7 25.40 9.31 -30.22
C PRO A 7 24.84 8.39 -29.12
N ASP A 8 25.68 7.94 -28.20
CA ASP A 8 25.37 6.88 -27.22
C ASP A 8 24.11 7.14 -26.39
N TRP A 9 23.76 8.40 -26.14
CA TRP A 9 22.52 8.79 -25.45
C TRP A 9 21.24 8.27 -26.13
N THR A 10 21.27 8.06 -27.45
CA THR A 10 20.13 7.50 -28.20
C THR A 10 19.86 6.05 -27.84
N ILE A 11 20.92 5.28 -27.57
CA ILE A 11 20.82 3.88 -27.14
C ILE A 11 20.20 3.83 -25.74
N TYR A 12 20.70 4.66 -24.81
CA TYR A 12 20.14 4.73 -23.46
C TYR A 12 18.68 5.19 -23.48
N ALA A 13 18.32 6.19 -24.28
CA ALA A 13 16.94 6.64 -24.43
C ALA A 13 16.04 5.55 -25.03
N ALA A 14 16.53 4.80 -26.02
CA ALA A 14 15.78 3.68 -26.61
C ALA A 14 15.54 2.56 -25.59
N VAL A 15 16.55 2.18 -24.81
CA VAL A 15 16.42 1.16 -23.76
C VAL A 15 15.42 1.60 -22.69
N ILE A 16 15.54 2.83 -22.19
CA ILE A 16 14.59 3.39 -21.21
C ILE A 16 13.16 3.41 -21.78
N GLY A 17 13.01 3.85 -23.03
CA GLY A 17 11.72 3.89 -23.72
C GLY A 17 11.09 2.51 -23.84
N VAL A 18 11.86 1.49 -24.22
CA VAL A 18 11.39 0.11 -24.32
C VAL A 18 10.94 -0.41 -22.95
N ILE A 19 11.72 -0.18 -21.89
CA ILE A 19 11.37 -0.60 -20.52
C ILE A 19 10.10 0.11 -20.05
N LEU A 20 9.99 1.42 -20.26
CA LEU A 20 8.82 2.22 -19.88
C LEU A 20 7.55 1.71 -20.58
N ILE A 21 7.62 1.50 -21.91
CA ILE A 21 6.49 1.00 -22.70
C ILE A 21 6.10 -0.41 -22.24
N ALA A 22 7.07 -1.30 -22.00
CA ALA A 22 6.81 -2.64 -21.52
C ALA A 22 6.15 -2.65 -20.13
N SER A 23 6.60 -1.77 -19.23
CA SER A 23 6.04 -1.64 -17.88
C SER A 23 4.62 -1.09 -17.90
N LEU A 24 4.36 -0.03 -18.67
CA LEU A 24 3.02 0.56 -18.80
C LEU A 24 2.02 -0.41 -19.45
N ASN A 25 2.45 -1.17 -20.45
CA ASN A 25 1.58 -2.15 -21.13
C ASN A 25 1.31 -3.41 -20.30
N ARG A 26 2.19 -3.75 -19.35
CA ARG A 26 2.04 -4.90 -18.45
C ARG A 26 1.37 -4.56 -17.12
N GLY A 27 0.90 -3.31 -16.94
CA GLY A 27 0.08 -2.94 -15.78
C GLY A 27 -1.04 -3.95 -15.59
N GLU A 28 -1.20 -4.43 -14.35
CA GLU A 28 -2.13 -5.48 -13.95
C GLU A 28 -3.57 -5.07 -14.25
N ARG A 29 -4.02 -5.30 -15.49
CA ARG A 29 -5.44 -5.44 -15.77
C ARG A 29 -5.85 -6.72 -15.07
N ALA A 30 -6.30 -6.57 -13.82
CA ALA A 30 -7.21 -7.53 -13.23
C ALA A 30 -8.47 -7.48 -14.09
N ASP A 31 -8.48 -8.25 -15.18
CA ASP A 31 -9.69 -8.60 -15.92
C ASP A 31 -10.55 -9.40 -14.94
N ALA A 32 -11.22 -8.68 -14.05
CA ALA A 32 -12.37 -9.21 -13.37
C ALA A 32 -13.38 -9.54 -14.46
N PRO A 33 -13.95 -10.77 -14.49
CA PRO A 33 -15.07 -11.06 -15.36
C PRO A 33 -16.09 -9.93 -15.23
N HIS A 34 -16.58 -9.43 -16.37
CA HIS A 34 -17.63 -8.41 -16.34
C HIS A 34 -18.81 -8.93 -15.52
N ASP A 35 -19.31 -8.10 -14.60
CA ASP A 35 -20.44 -8.47 -13.76
C ASP A 35 -21.57 -8.99 -14.66
N LEU A 36 -22.05 -10.20 -14.36
CA LEU A 36 -23.21 -10.75 -15.05
C LEU A 36 -24.38 -9.79 -14.80
N PRO A 37 -25.23 -9.51 -15.80
CA PRO A 37 -26.41 -8.68 -15.58
C PRO A 37 -27.20 -9.24 -14.40
N GLU A 38 -27.49 -8.38 -13.42
CA GLU A 38 -28.32 -8.76 -12.28
C GLU A 38 -29.65 -9.27 -12.83
N ASP A 39 -29.97 -10.52 -12.53
CA ASP A 39 -31.27 -11.07 -12.90
C ASP A 39 -32.33 -10.42 -12.00
N GLU A 40 -32.99 -9.37 -12.49
CA GLU A 40 -34.03 -8.64 -11.75
C GLU A 40 -35.22 -9.55 -11.38
N THR A 41 -35.31 -10.75 -11.97
CA THR A 41 -36.32 -11.76 -11.61
C THR A 41 -35.85 -12.72 -10.51
N ALA A 42 -34.55 -12.77 -10.25
CA ALA A 42 -34.02 -13.41 -9.06
C ALA A 42 -34.27 -12.46 -7.87
N GLY A 43 -35.28 -12.79 -7.06
CA GLY A 43 -35.48 -12.15 -5.78
C GLY A 43 -34.20 -12.20 -4.91
N PRO A 44 -34.16 -11.48 -3.79
CA PRO A 44 -32.96 -11.39 -2.96
C PRO A 44 -32.38 -12.78 -2.67
N LEU A 45 -31.08 -12.95 -2.95
CA LEU A 45 -30.36 -14.23 -2.82
C LEU A 45 -30.41 -14.81 -1.40
N LEU A 46 -30.69 -13.93 -0.42
CA LEU A 46 -30.88 -14.27 0.97
C LEU A 46 -32.30 -13.87 1.37
N GLY A 47 -32.96 -14.75 2.13
CA GLY A 47 -34.22 -14.41 2.78
C GLY A 47 -34.06 -13.27 3.79
N PRO A 48 -35.17 -12.73 4.32
CA PRO A 48 -35.08 -11.77 5.41
C PRO A 48 -34.34 -12.39 6.59
N ILE A 49 -33.50 -11.60 7.25
CA ILE A 49 -32.87 -11.96 8.51
C ILE A 49 -33.94 -12.48 9.48
N THR A 50 -33.72 -13.67 10.03
CA THR A 50 -34.61 -14.29 11.01
C THR A 50 -33.97 -14.28 12.41
N PRO A 51 -34.78 -14.35 13.49
CA PRO A 51 -34.25 -14.53 14.85
C PRO A 51 -33.49 -15.84 15.07
N PHE A 52 -33.57 -16.79 14.13
CA PHE A 52 -32.90 -18.09 14.20
C PHE A 52 -31.58 -18.11 13.40
N ASP A 53 -31.23 -17.00 12.76
CA ASP A 53 -29.98 -16.91 12.02
C ASP A 53 -28.79 -16.90 13.00
N PRO A 54 -27.67 -17.53 12.65
CA PRO A 54 -26.49 -17.54 13.51
C PRO A 54 -25.97 -16.11 13.69
N SER A 55 -25.78 -15.71 14.95
CA SER A 55 -25.12 -14.45 15.30
C SER A 55 -23.79 -14.73 15.98
N VAL A 56 -22.79 -13.92 15.65
CA VAL A 56 -21.46 -13.96 16.28
C VAL A 56 -21.25 -12.62 16.96
N THR A 57 -21.22 -12.62 18.29
CA THR A 57 -20.84 -11.45 19.06
C THR A 57 -19.32 -11.34 19.06
N VAL A 58 -18.81 -10.29 18.43
CA VAL A 58 -17.38 -9.96 18.48
C VAL A 58 -17.17 -9.02 19.66
N ASP A 59 -16.42 -9.49 20.66
CA ASP A 59 -15.97 -8.64 21.76
C ASP A 59 -14.75 -7.85 21.29
N THR A 60 -14.92 -6.55 21.08
CA THR A 60 -13.82 -5.65 20.79
C THR A 60 -13.40 -5.01 22.10
N SER A 61 -12.30 -5.47 22.69
CA SER A 61 -11.68 -4.76 23.81
C SER A 61 -11.39 -3.32 23.40
N ASP A 62 -11.76 -2.35 24.25
CA ASP A 62 -11.39 -0.94 24.05
C ASP A 62 -9.87 -0.73 24.15
N GLU A 63 -9.14 -1.66 24.78
CA GLU A 63 -7.68 -1.69 24.80
C GLU A 63 -7.17 -2.14 23.44
N HIS A 64 -6.81 -1.17 22.61
CA HIS A 64 -6.04 -1.40 21.41
C HIS A 64 -4.63 -1.82 21.85
N GLU A 65 -4.27 -3.09 21.64
CA GLU A 65 -2.88 -3.51 21.79
C GLU A 65 -1.99 -2.59 20.94
N PRO A 66 -0.85 -2.12 21.47
CA PRO A 66 0.05 -1.27 20.72
C PRO A 66 0.55 -2.01 19.48
N VAL A 67 0.12 -1.55 18.31
CA VAL A 67 0.60 -2.05 17.01
C VAL A 67 2.09 -1.76 16.91
N SER A 68 2.88 -2.81 16.65
CA SER A 68 4.33 -2.73 16.53
C SER A 68 4.78 -3.28 15.18
N GLY A 69 5.84 -2.69 14.64
CA GLY A 69 6.42 -3.07 13.35
C GLY A 69 7.86 -2.61 13.25
N THR A 70 8.44 -2.75 12.06
CA THR A 70 9.81 -2.33 11.79
C THR A 70 9.85 -1.09 10.90
N ALA A 71 10.92 -0.31 11.03
CA ALA A 71 11.20 0.81 10.15
C ALA A 71 12.68 0.80 9.79
N PHE A 72 13.00 1.33 8.61
CA PHE A 72 14.38 1.43 8.11
C PHE A 72 14.71 2.87 7.77
N SER A 73 15.93 3.30 8.13
CA SER A 73 16.43 4.62 7.78
C SER A 73 16.70 4.68 6.28
N ILE A 74 16.23 5.75 5.65
CA ILE A 74 16.48 6.03 4.23
C ILE A 74 17.44 7.22 4.04
N ALA A 75 17.72 7.96 5.11
CA ALA A 75 18.67 9.07 5.13
C ALA A 75 19.19 9.32 6.56
N GLY A 76 20.38 9.90 6.66
CA GLY A 76 21.05 10.20 7.93
C GLY A 76 20.45 11.37 8.72
N ASP A 77 19.37 11.98 8.24
CA ASP A 77 18.73 13.18 8.79
C ASP A 77 17.36 12.88 9.43
N GLY A 78 17.18 11.67 9.96
CA GLY A 78 15.97 11.30 10.70
C GLY A 78 14.78 10.89 9.83
N ARG A 79 15.01 10.48 8.57
CA ARG A 79 13.96 9.93 7.70
C ARG A 79 13.96 8.41 7.74
N TRP A 80 12.79 7.85 8.00
CA TRP A 80 12.58 6.41 8.05
C TRP A 80 11.35 6.00 7.25
N ILE A 81 11.35 4.79 6.70
CA ILE A 81 10.18 4.21 6.04
C ILE A 81 9.68 3.01 6.83
N THR A 82 8.37 2.86 6.88
CA THR A 82 7.64 1.68 7.37
C THR A 82 6.39 1.45 6.51
N ALA A 83 5.62 0.42 6.81
CA ALA A 83 4.33 0.18 6.16
C ALA A 83 3.24 1.11 6.70
N ARG A 84 2.26 1.46 5.86
CA ARG A 84 1.16 2.36 6.25
C ARG A 84 0.35 1.74 7.38
N HIS A 85 0.01 0.46 7.25
CA HIS A 85 -0.82 -0.26 8.22
C HIS A 85 -0.21 -0.37 9.62
N VAL A 86 1.11 -0.16 9.78
CA VAL A 86 1.77 -0.19 11.11
C VAL A 86 1.46 1.07 11.91
N VAL A 87 1.31 2.21 11.23
CA VAL A 87 1.20 3.54 11.88
C VAL A 87 -0.13 4.24 11.62
N GLU A 88 -0.94 3.73 10.70
CA GLU A 88 -2.28 4.23 10.44
C GLU A 88 -3.16 4.10 11.69
N GLY A 89 -3.76 5.21 12.13
CA GLY A 89 -4.56 5.27 13.36
C GLY A 89 -3.74 5.46 14.65
N CYS A 90 -2.41 5.41 14.60
CA CYS A 90 -1.57 5.68 15.77
C CYS A 90 -1.48 7.18 16.06
N ARG A 91 -1.91 7.62 17.25
CA ARG A 91 -1.89 9.05 17.64
C ARG A 91 -0.49 9.58 17.97
N LYS A 92 0.38 8.72 18.50
CA LYS A 92 1.73 9.07 18.97
C LYS A 92 2.70 7.94 18.63
N PRO A 93 3.14 7.85 17.37
CA PRO A 93 4.10 6.84 16.97
C PRO A 93 5.47 7.16 17.56
N ALA A 94 6.17 6.11 17.98
CA ALA A 94 7.52 6.21 18.50
C ALA A 94 8.42 5.19 17.81
N LEU A 95 9.59 5.63 17.36
CA LEU A 95 10.62 4.80 16.76
C LEU A 95 11.60 4.36 17.83
N VAL A 96 11.66 3.05 18.08
CA VAL A 96 12.63 2.44 19.00
C VAL A 96 13.92 2.15 18.23
N ILE A 97 15.01 2.83 18.59
CA ILE A 97 16.31 2.73 17.90
C ILE A 97 17.24 1.75 18.63
N ASP A 98 17.16 1.70 19.96
CA ASP A 98 17.87 0.73 20.79
C ASP A 98 17.00 0.32 21.99
N LYS A 99 17.57 -0.45 22.92
CA LYS A 99 16.84 -0.97 24.10
C LYS A 99 16.34 0.11 25.07
N THR A 100 16.85 1.34 25.00
CA THR A 100 16.57 2.40 25.97
C THR A 100 16.12 3.71 25.33
N ARG A 101 16.19 3.83 24.00
CA ARG A 101 15.89 5.06 23.26
C ARG A 101 14.76 4.84 22.26
N ALA A 102 13.68 5.57 22.50
CA ALA A 102 12.59 5.77 21.55
C ALA A 102 12.48 7.26 21.20
N LEU A 103 12.26 7.57 19.92
CA LEU A 103 12.02 8.93 19.44
C LEU A 103 10.56 9.06 18.99
N ALA A 104 9.89 10.14 19.38
CA ALA A 104 8.62 10.47 18.76
C ALA A 104 8.84 10.75 17.26
N ALA A 105 7.91 10.31 16.42
CA ALA A 105 8.01 10.52 14.98
C ALA A 105 6.73 11.17 14.44
N ASP A 106 6.90 12.11 13.52
CA ASP A 106 5.80 12.60 12.68
C ASP A 106 5.59 11.65 11.50
N VAL A 107 4.33 11.37 11.17
CA VAL A 107 3.95 10.40 10.12
C VAL A 107 3.44 11.10 8.88
N ARG A 108 3.90 10.66 7.71
CA ARG A 108 3.28 10.97 6.42
C ARG A 108 2.88 9.69 5.71
N LEU A 109 1.58 9.49 5.55
CA LEU A 109 1.00 8.32 4.89
C LEU A 109 0.99 8.52 3.37
N ALA A 110 1.35 7.49 2.62
CA ALA A 110 1.16 7.48 1.16
C ALA A 110 -0.30 7.20 0.82
N ALA A 111 -0.88 7.99 -0.09
CA ALA A 111 -2.31 7.88 -0.42
C ALA A 111 -2.67 6.60 -1.20
N ARG A 112 -1.73 6.05 -1.98
CA ARG A 112 -1.98 4.93 -2.92
C ARG A 112 -1.08 3.71 -2.71
N ALA A 113 -0.31 3.68 -1.62
CA ALA A 113 0.60 2.59 -1.32
C ALA A 113 0.61 2.30 0.17
N ASP A 114 0.92 1.05 0.56
CA ASP A 114 1.11 0.65 1.94
C ASP A 114 2.49 1.08 2.47
N VAL A 115 2.74 2.40 2.43
CA VAL A 115 4.00 3.01 2.84
C VAL A 115 3.73 4.25 3.70
N ALA A 116 4.52 4.42 4.74
CA ALA A 116 4.56 5.62 5.57
C ALA A 116 6.00 6.12 5.77
N LEU A 117 6.17 7.43 5.69
CA LEU A 117 7.41 8.12 6.03
C LEU A 117 7.32 8.61 7.48
N LEU A 118 8.34 8.31 8.27
CA LEU A 118 8.53 8.81 9.62
C LEU A 118 9.62 9.88 9.62
N LEU A 119 9.38 10.97 10.34
CA LEU A 119 10.30 12.08 10.55
C LEU A 119 10.58 12.20 12.05
N THR A 120 11.82 11.99 12.45
CA THR A 120 12.30 12.04 13.85
C THR A 120 13.22 13.22 14.10
#